data_AF-A0A957AVC6-F1
#
_entry.id   AF-A0A957AVC6-F1
#
_cell.length_a   1.000
_cell.length_b   1.000
_cell.length_c   1.000
_cell.angle_alpha   90.00
_cell.angle_beta   90.00
_cell.angle_gamma   90.00
#
_symmetry.space_group_name_H-M   'P 1'
#
loop_
_entity.id
_entity.type
_entity.pdbx_description
1 polymer ?
#
loop_
_entity_poly.entity_id
_entity_poly.type
_entity_poly.pdbx_seq_one_letter_code
_entity_poly.pdbx_strand_id
1 'polypeptide(L)'
;MEEKDKETTVSCVECRAEHPLEEFYSQRQAIIDGESGVTEIGLLCPDCGRWVHAFYQTPHTKRLAASITRAKYLMNKNRTKRSLKAYRRAVQKHQEAFDELQARLHIKAGMMSPTETLGQMVVDAPKIDD
;
A
#
# COMPACT_ATOMS: atom_id res chain seq x y z
N MET A 1 21.23 -20.92 -9.24
CA MET A 1 20.66 -21.38 -7.97
C MET A 1 19.39 -20.55 -7.80
N GLU A 2 18.25 -21.12 -8.17
CA GLU A 2 16.96 -20.43 -8.07
C GLU A 2 16.63 -20.31 -6.58
N GLU A 3 16.61 -19.09 -6.04
CA GLU A 3 16.00 -18.84 -4.75
C GLU A 3 14.52 -19.19 -4.88
N LYS A 4 14.09 -20.33 -4.30
CA LYS A 4 12.67 -20.59 -4.11
C LYS A 4 12.12 -19.47 -3.25
N ASP A 5 11.26 -18.63 -3.83
CA ASP A 5 10.45 -17.68 -3.08
C ASP A 5 9.78 -18.45 -1.93
N LYS A 6 10.09 -18.04 -0.69
CA LYS A 6 9.45 -18.63 0.48
C LYS A 6 8.01 -18.14 0.48
N GLU A 7 7.09 -19.06 0.21
CA GLU A 7 5.65 -18.83 0.31
C GLU A 7 5.34 -18.33 1.73
N THR A 8 4.83 -17.10 1.82
CA THR A 8 4.58 -16.44 3.11
C THR A 8 3.16 -16.78 3.55
N THR A 9 3.02 -17.51 4.65
CA THR A 9 1.71 -17.86 5.23
C THR A 9 1.29 -16.86 6.30
N VAL A 10 -0.02 -16.64 6.43
CA VAL A 10 -0.62 -15.73 7.39
C VAL A 10 -1.73 -16.46 8.14
N SER A 11 -1.83 -16.21 9.45
CA SER A 11 -2.88 -16.76 10.31
C SER A 11 -3.94 -15.71 10.63
N CYS A 12 -5.22 -16.08 10.52
CA CYS A 12 -6.33 -15.21 10.94
C CYS A 12 -6.41 -15.12 12.46
N VAL A 13 -6.45 -13.91 13.02
CA VAL A 13 -6.56 -13.71 14.49
C VAL A 13 -7.86 -14.22 15.11
N GLU A 14 -8.92 -14.40 14.32
CA GLU A 14 -10.23 -14.85 14.80
C GLU A 14 -10.41 -16.36 14.71
N CYS A 15 -10.28 -16.95 13.52
CA CYS A 15 -10.50 -18.38 13.31
C CYS A 15 -9.21 -19.22 13.33
N ARG A 16 -8.03 -18.58 13.41
CA ARG A 16 -6.70 -19.20 13.39
C ARG A 16 -6.36 -20.01 12.14
N ALA A 17 -7.19 -19.92 11.10
CA ALA A 17 -6.89 -20.53 9.82
C ALA A 17 -5.63 -19.92 9.21
N GLU A 18 -4.81 -20.77 8.61
CA GLU A 18 -3.55 -20.41 7.95
C GLU A 18 -3.69 -20.64 6.46
N HIS A 19 -3.40 -19.60 5.67
CA HIS A 19 -3.38 -19.68 4.21
C HIS A 19 -2.19 -18.86 3.68
N PRO A 20 -1.78 -19.05 2.41
CA PRO A 20 -0.87 -18.13 1.74
C PRO A 20 -1.39 -16.69 1.80
N LEU A 21 -0.49 -15.71 1.95
CA LEU A 21 -0.83 -14.28 2.02
C LEU A 21 -1.68 -13.83 0.82
N GLU A 22 -1.40 -14.40 -0.36
CA GLU A 22 -2.08 -14.11 -1.62
C GLU A 22 -3.57 -14.44 -1.56
N GLU A 23 -3.95 -15.47 -0.78
CA GLU A 23 -5.36 -15.85 -0.59
C GLU A 23 -6.09 -14.91 0.35
N PHE A 24 -5.37 -14.23 1.25
CA PHE A 24 -5.95 -13.18 2.08
C PHE A 24 -6.12 -11.87 1.33
N TYR A 25 -5.31 -11.59 0.30
CA TYR A 25 -5.37 -10.30 -0.39
C TYR A 25 -6.70 -10.12 -1.13
N SER A 26 -7.43 -9.05 -0.80
CA SER A 26 -8.70 -8.74 -1.44
C SER A 26 -8.90 -7.25 -1.65
N GLN A 27 -9.70 -6.92 -2.65
CA GLN A 27 -10.08 -5.54 -2.97
C GLN A 27 -11.57 -5.46 -3.34
N ARG A 28 -12.22 -4.37 -2.95
CA ARG A 28 -13.62 -4.09 -3.28
C ARG A 28 -13.87 -2.61 -3.54
N GLN A 29 -14.93 -2.30 -4.27
CA GLN A 29 -15.41 -0.93 -4.38
C GLN A 29 -16.05 -0.51 -3.05
N ALA A 30 -15.63 0.63 -2.52
CA ALA A 30 -16.21 1.22 -1.32
C ALA A 30 -17.12 2.39 -1.71
N ILE A 31 -18.33 2.40 -1.17
CA ILE A 31 -19.27 3.51 -1.30
C ILE A 31 -19.04 4.40 -0.08
N ILE A 32 -18.44 5.57 -0.30
CA ILE A 32 -18.19 6.56 0.76
C ILE A 32 -18.80 7.90 0.32
N ASP A 33 -19.58 8.52 1.21
CA ASP A 33 -20.30 9.75 0.91
C ASP A 33 -19.36 10.90 0.49
N GLY A 34 -19.68 11.48 -0.66
CA GLY A 34 -18.91 12.56 -1.28
C GLY A 34 -17.61 12.12 -1.95
N GLU A 35 -17.37 10.81 -2.10
CA GLU A 35 -16.16 10.27 -2.72
C GLU A 35 -16.52 9.36 -3.90
N SER A 36 -15.72 9.41 -4.95
CA SER A 36 -15.95 8.61 -6.15
C SER A 36 -14.74 7.74 -6.47
N GLY A 37 -15.01 6.51 -6.93
CA GLY A 37 -13.99 5.54 -7.34
C GLY A 37 -13.09 5.08 -6.20
N VAL A 38 -13.60 5.01 -4.97
CA VAL A 38 -12.84 4.50 -3.83
C VAL A 38 -12.78 2.98 -3.92
N THR A 39 -11.57 2.45 -3.85
CA THR A 39 -11.30 1.02 -3.70
C THR A 39 -10.74 0.78 -2.32
N GLU A 40 -11.34 -0.13 -1.57
CA GLU A 40 -10.81 -0.63 -0.31
C GLU A 40 -9.98 -1.89 -0.60
N ILE A 41 -8.77 -1.91 -0.09
CA ILE A 41 -7.80 -2.99 -0.28
C ILE A 41 -7.39 -3.46 1.10
N GLY A 42 -7.45 -4.77 1.37
CA GLY A 42 -7.12 -5.30 2.68
C GLY A 42 -6.90 -6.81 2.65
N LEU A 43 -6.84 -7.40 3.85
CA LEU A 43 -6.73 -8.83 4.05
C LEU A 43 -8.09 -9.38 4.49
N LEU A 44 -8.70 -10.22 3.65
CA LEU A 44 -9.93 -10.95 3.92
C LEU A 44 -9.60 -12.41 4.23
N CYS A 45 -9.94 -12.88 5.43
CA CYS A 45 -9.81 -14.30 5.72
C CYS A 45 -10.81 -15.11 4.86
N PRO A 46 -10.35 -16.12 4.10
CA PRO A 46 -11.22 -16.92 3.23
C PRO A 46 -12.22 -17.78 4.00
N ASP A 47 -11.89 -18.20 5.23
CA ASP A 47 -12.76 -19.11 6.00
C ASP A 47 -13.85 -18.38 6.80
N CYS A 48 -13.48 -17.28 7.47
CA CYS A 48 -14.41 -16.59 8.39
C CYS A 48 -14.89 -15.23 7.88
N GLY A 49 -14.37 -14.75 6.74
CA GLY A 49 -14.77 -13.48 6.15
C GLY A 49 -14.31 -12.24 6.93
N ARG A 50 -13.45 -12.40 7.94
CA ARG A 50 -12.86 -11.30 8.71
C ARG A 50 -11.98 -10.44 7.80
N TRP A 51 -12.30 -9.14 7.70
CA TRP A 51 -11.55 -8.15 6.94
C TRP A 51 -10.65 -7.33 7.87
N VAL A 52 -9.35 -7.25 7.59
CA VAL A 52 -8.34 -6.56 8.42
C VAL A 52 -7.33 -5.81 7.56
N HIS A 53 -6.61 -4.86 8.17
CA HIS A 53 -5.55 -4.06 7.53
C HIS A 53 -5.99 -3.40 6.21
N ALA A 54 -7.20 -2.84 6.21
CA ALA A 54 -7.72 -2.15 5.05
C ALA A 54 -7.07 -0.76 4.89
N PHE A 55 -6.74 -0.41 3.65
CA PHE A 55 -6.46 0.95 3.23
C PHE A 55 -7.29 1.30 2.00
N TYR A 56 -7.47 2.59 1.76
CA TYR A 56 -8.26 3.11 0.66
C TYR A 56 -7.38 3.62 -0.48
N GLN A 57 -7.86 3.45 -1.70
CA GLN A 57 -7.23 3.98 -2.91
C GLN A 57 -8.27 4.70 -3.77
N THR A 58 -7.87 5.78 -4.42
CA THR A 58 -8.67 6.50 -5.42
C THR A 58 -7.92 6.53 -6.75
N PRO A 59 -8.56 6.93 -7.87
CA PRO A 59 -7.86 7.12 -9.14
C PRO A 59 -6.67 8.08 -9.01
N HIS A 60 -6.74 9.06 -8.10
CA HIS A 60 -5.66 10.00 -7.84
C HIS A 60 -4.43 9.32 -7.22
N THR A 61 -4.59 8.64 -6.08
CA THR A 61 -3.47 7.97 -5.40
C THR A 61 -2.90 6.83 -6.24
N LYS A 62 -3.74 6.12 -7.01
CA LYS A 62 -3.30 5.11 -7.99
C LYS A 62 -2.39 5.70 -9.08
N ARG A 63 -2.71 6.89 -9.60
CA ARG A 63 -1.84 7.59 -10.58
C ARG A 63 -0.51 8.01 -9.97
N LEU A 64 -0.51 8.46 -8.71
CA LEU A 64 0.72 8.81 -8.00
C LEU A 64 1.60 7.58 -7.74
N ALA A 65 1.02 6.44 -7.38
CA ALA A 65 1.74 5.18 -7.24
C ALA A 65 2.42 4.77 -8.56
N ALA A 66 1.69 4.86 -9.69
CA ALA A 66 2.28 4.62 -11.01
C ALA A 66 3.44 5.57 -11.35
N SER A 67 3.39 6.82 -10.86
CA SER A 67 4.48 7.79 -11.03
C SER A 67 5.76 7.39 -10.27
N ILE A 68 5.63 6.75 -9.10
CA ILE A 68 6.75 6.18 -8.35
C ILE A 68 7.40 5.07 -9.17
N THR A 69 6.61 4.12 -9.68
CA THR A 69 7.12 3.01 -10.50
C THR A 69 7.90 3.52 -11.71
N ARG A 70 7.36 4.53 -12.40
CA ARG A 70 8.04 5.19 -13.52
C ARG A 70 9.35 5.86 -13.09
N ALA A 71 9.35 6.60 -11.98
CA ALA A 71 10.53 7.28 -11.48
C ALA A 71 11.62 6.30 -11.02
N LYS A 72 11.23 5.19 -10.37
CA LYS A 72 12.12 4.10 -9.97
C LYS A 72 12.77 3.44 -11.19
N TYR A 73 11.99 3.15 -12.23
CA TYR A 73 12.50 2.62 -13.49
C TYR A 73 13.54 3.55 -14.13
N LEU A 74 13.24 4.85 -14.23
CA LEU A 74 14.17 5.83 -14.79
C LEU A 74 15.44 5.99 -13.93
N MET A 75 15.31 5.95 -12.61
CA MET A 75 16.44 5.97 -11.68
C MET A 75 17.34 4.74 -11.87
N ASN A 76 16.75 3.55 -11.99
CA ASN A 76 17.52 2.32 -12.21
C ASN A 76 18.23 2.31 -13.57
N LYS A 77 17.60 2.87 -14.60
CA LYS A 77 18.21 3.00 -15.93
C LYS A 77 19.37 4.02 -15.94
N ASN A 78 19.21 5.15 -15.26
CA ASN A 78 20.17 6.25 -15.23
C ASN A 78 20.37 6.77 -13.80
N ARG A 79 21.25 6.12 -13.03
CA ARG A 79 21.51 6.42 -11.60
C ARG A 79 22.23 7.75 -11.39
N THR A 80 21.47 8.85 -11.50
CA THR A 80 21.97 10.22 -11.30
C THR A 80 21.34 10.86 -10.07
N LYS A 81 22.01 11.85 -9.45
CA LYS A 81 21.45 12.65 -8.34
C LYS A 81 20.09 13.28 -8.71
N ARG A 82 19.92 13.70 -9.97
CA ARG A 82 18.64 14.22 -10.50
C ARG A 82 17.54 13.16 -10.52
N SER A 83 17.84 11.95 -10.98
CA SER A 83 16.87 10.84 -11.02
C SER A 83 16.45 10.39 -9.62
N LEU A 84 17.38 10.32 -8.67
CA LEU A 84 17.10 10.01 -7.27
C LEU A 84 16.22 11.08 -6.62
N LYS A 85 16.51 12.37 -6.88
CA LYS A 85 15.68 13.48 -6.41
C LYS A 85 14.26 13.42 -6.98
N ALA A 86 14.12 13.04 -8.26
CA ALA A 86 12.81 12.86 -8.89
C ALA A 86 12.02 11.69 -8.26
N TYR A 87 12.67 10.55 -8.02
CA TYR A 87 12.09 9.40 -7.33
C TYR A 87 11.63 9.77 -5.91
N ARG A 88 12.50 10.39 -5.10
CA ARG A 88 12.16 10.83 -3.74
C ARG A 88 10.96 11.78 -3.71
N ARG A 89 10.90 12.74 -4.64
CA ARG A 89 9.75 13.65 -4.77
C ARG A 89 8.45 12.92 -5.13
N ALA A 90 8.51 11.92 -6.01
CA ALA A 90 7.35 11.12 -6.37
C ALA A 90 6.84 10.30 -5.16
N VAL A 91 7.76 9.71 -4.40
CA VAL A 91 7.44 8.98 -3.16
C VAL A 91 6.81 9.90 -2.14
N GLN A 92 7.42 11.06 -1.86
CA GLN A 92 6.89 12.03 -0.90
C GLN A 92 5.48 12.50 -1.28
N LYS A 93 5.27 12.88 -2.55
CA LYS A 93 3.95 13.33 -3.02
C LYS A 93 2.88 12.24 -2.90
N HIS A 94 3.23 10.99 -3.19
CA HIS A 94 2.33 9.87 -2.99
C HIS A 94 2.01 9.66 -1.50
N GLN A 95 3.02 9.71 -0.64
CA GLN A 95 2.87 9.52 0.80
C GLN A 95 1.93 10.56 1.39
N GLU A 96 2.16 11.84 1.12
CA GLU A 96 1.30 12.95 1.58
C GLU A 96 -0.16 12.75 1.13
N ALA A 97 -0.38 12.45 -0.14
CA ALA A 97 -1.73 12.22 -0.68
C ALA A 97 -2.38 10.93 -0.15
N PHE A 98 -1.59 9.91 0.14
CA PHE A 98 -2.06 8.64 0.70
C PHE A 98 -2.48 8.82 2.16
N ASP A 99 -1.65 9.49 2.97
CA ASP A 99 -1.91 9.73 4.39
C ASP A 99 -3.14 10.63 4.57
N GLU A 100 -3.26 11.71 3.76
CA GLU A 100 -4.45 12.56 3.74
C GLU A 100 -5.70 11.75 3.37
N LEU A 101 -5.59 10.87 2.36
CA LEU A 101 -6.70 10.01 1.94
C LEU A 101 -7.10 9.04 3.06
N GLN A 102 -6.15 8.35 3.70
CA GLN A 102 -6.45 7.42 4.79
C GLN A 102 -7.11 8.17 5.96
N ALA A 103 -6.51 9.27 6.41
CA ALA A 103 -7.05 10.06 7.51
C ALA A 103 -8.50 10.49 7.24
N ARG A 104 -8.79 10.96 6.02
CA ARG A 104 -10.13 11.41 5.63
C ARG A 104 -11.12 10.26 5.46
N LEU A 105 -10.74 9.18 4.79
CA LEU A 105 -11.68 8.09 4.47
C LEU A 105 -11.93 7.15 5.64
N HIS A 106 -10.94 6.93 6.52
CA HIS A 106 -11.15 6.14 7.73
C HIS A 106 -12.21 6.79 8.62
N ILE A 107 -12.13 8.11 8.84
CA ILE A 107 -13.14 8.86 9.59
C ILE A 107 -14.53 8.71 8.95
N LYS A 108 -14.63 8.91 7.63
CA LYS A 108 -15.91 8.79 6.90
C LYS A 108 -16.49 7.38 6.90
N ALA A 109 -15.64 6.35 6.87
CA ALA A 109 -16.04 4.95 6.91
C ALA A 109 -16.35 4.44 8.33
N GLY A 110 -16.25 5.29 9.36
CA GLY A 110 -16.46 4.91 10.75
C GLY A 110 -15.34 4.01 11.30
N MET A 111 -14.18 3.97 10.65
CA MET A 111 -13.00 3.23 11.09
C MET A 111 -12.03 4.16 11.82
N MET A 112 -11.49 3.76 12.97
CA MET A 112 -10.38 4.51 13.58
C MET A 112 -9.14 4.42 12.67
N SER A 113 -8.39 5.52 12.57
CA SER A 113 -7.18 5.59 11.74
C SER A 113 -6.14 4.53 12.17
N PRO A 114 -5.63 3.67 11.28
CA PRO A 114 -4.67 2.61 11.58
C PRO A 114 -3.24 3.14 11.79
N THR A 115 -3.06 4.46 11.91
CA THR A 115 -1.76 5.07 12.22
C THR A 115 -1.17 4.60 13.55
N GLU A 116 -1.91 3.89 14.39
CA GLU A 116 -1.37 3.24 15.59
C GLU A 116 -0.80 1.83 15.35
N THR A 117 -1.00 1.20 14.18
CA THR A 117 -0.63 -0.23 13.98
C THR A 117 0.17 -0.53 12.71
N LEU A 118 0.20 0.34 11.72
CA LEU A 118 1.05 0.14 10.55
C LEU A 118 2.36 0.90 10.75
N GLY A 119 3.40 0.15 11.15
CA GLY A 119 4.77 0.63 11.17
C GLY A 119 5.07 1.39 9.88
N GLN A 120 5.63 2.59 10.04
CA GLN A 120 6.07 3.44 8.94
C GLN A 120 6.68 2.56 7.85
N MET A 121 6.14 2.62 6.63
CA MET A 121 6.86 2.10 5.47
C MET A 121 8.15 2.93 5.35
N VAL A 122 9.21 2.48 6.03
CA VAL A 122 10.56 2.95 5.79
C VAL A 122 10.89 2.43 4.40
N VAL A 123 10.59 3.22 3.39
CA VAL A 123 11.06 2.96 2.04
C VAL A 123 12.56 3.10 2.14
N ASP A 124 13.29 1.98 2.23
CA ASP A 124 14.75 1.97 2.21
C ASP A 124 15.19 2.71 0.96
N ALA A 125 15.58 3.97 1.14
CA ALA A 125 16.03 4.80 0.06
C ALA A 125 17.38 4.24 -0.37
N PRO A 126 17.54 3.77 -1.61
CA PRO A 126 18.82 3.25 -2.06
C PRO A 126 19.87 4.36 -1.90
N LYS A 127 20.94 4.04 -1.18
CA LYS A 127 22.12 4.90 -1.07
C LYS A 127 22.82 4.89 -2.44
N ILE A 128 23.25 6.07 -2.87
CA ILE A 128 24.20 6.19 -3.98
C ILE A 128 25.54 6.36 -3.28
N ASP A 129 26.42 5.37 -3.42
CA ASP A 129 27.82 5.54 -3.05
C ASP A 129 28.44 6.52 -4.06
N ASP A 130 29.10 7.57 -3.55
CA ASP A 130 29.80 8.57 -4.35
C ASP A 130 31.04 7.97 -5.05
#